data_AF-A0A6J2C5X4-F1
#
_entry.id   AF-A0A6J2C5X4-F1
#
_cell.length_a   1.000
_cell.length_b   1.000
_cell.length_c   1.000
_cell.angle_alpha   90.00
_cell.angle_beta   90.00
_cell.angle_gamma   90.00
#
_symmetry.space_group_name_H-M   'P 1'
#
loop_
_entity.id
_entity.type
_entity.pdbx_description
1 polymer ?
#
loop_
_entity_poly.entity_id
_entity_poly.type
_entity_poly.pdbx_seq_one_letter_code
_entity_poly.pdbx_strand_id
1 'polypeptide(L)'
;MLTLLCLISGIATIYVRYKQVHALNPEESRIIKLNKAGLVLGLLSCFGLSVVANFQKTAFFVVHVCGAVLTFGMGSLYMFVQTILSYQMQPKIHGKQVFWIRLLVVIWCGVSAFSMLTCSSLLYSGNFGKDIVQKLHWNPEDRGYVLHMITTAAEWSMSFSFFGFFLTYIRDFQKISLRVEANLHGLTLYDTAPCPVNNERTRLLSRDL
;
A
#
# COMPACT_ATOMS: atom_id res chain seq x y z
N MET A 1 17.48 5.01 5.65
CA MET A 1 17.68 4.17 4.44
C MET A 1 16.59 3.11 4.30
N LEU A 2 16.36 2.24 5.29
CA LEU A 2 15.37 1.16 5.20
C LEU A 2 13.92 1.63 4.98
N THR A 3 13.46 2.66 5.70
CA THR A 3 12.11 3.24 5.53
C THR A 3 11.86 3.76 4.12
N LEU A 4 12.86 4.42 3.52
CA LEU A 4 12.74 4.97 2.18
C LEU A 4 12.55 3.85 1.14
N LEU A 5 13.30 2.76 1.26
CA LEU A 5 13.14 1.59 0.40
C LEU A 5 11.75 0.95 0.56
N CYS A 6 11.25 0.86 1.79
CA CYS A 6 9.90 0.36 2.05
C CYS A 6 8.82 1.26 1.42
N LEU A 7 8.94 2.58 1.55
CA LEU A 7 8.04 3.56 0.96
C LEU A 7 8.01 3.47 -0.57
N ILE A 8 9.18 3.48 -1.20
CA ILE A 8 9.30 3.38 -2.67
C ILE A 8 8.70 2.05 -3.15
N SER A 9 9.03 0.94 -2.49
CA SER A 9 8.51 -0.38 -2.85
C SER A 9 6.99 -0.47 -2.67
N GLY A 10 6.44 0.11 -1.61
CA GLY A 10 5.01 0.19 -1.34
C GLY A 10 4.27 1.00 -2.41
N ILE A 11 4.74 2.21 -2.69
CA ILE A 11 4.16 3.08 -3.73
C ILE A 11 4.22 2.40 -5.10
N ALA A 12 5.37 1.81 -5.45
CA ALA A 12 5.53 1.07 -6.70
C ALA A 12 4.54 -0.10 -6.80
N THR A 13 4.41 -0.91 -5.74
CA THR A 13 3.47 -2.04 -5.67
C THR A 13 2.03 -1.58 -5.87
N ILE A 14 1.62 -0.53 -5.17
CA ILE A 14 0.26 0.05 -5.27
C ILE A 14 0.01 0.59 -6.68
N TYR A 15 0.98 1.28 -7.27
CA TYR A 15 0.84 1.84 -8.61
C TYR A 15 0.79 0.77 -9.70
N VAL A 16 1.66 -0.24 -9.64
CA VAL A 16 1.64 -1.39 -10.55
C VAL A 16 0.30 -2.10 -10.44
N ARG A 17 -0.21 -2.31 -9.22
CA ARG A 17 -1.54 -2.90 -9.01
C ARG A 17 -2.65 -2.06 -9.62
N TYR A 18 -2.62 -0.74 -9.43
CA TYR A 18 -3.58 0.18 -10.03
C TYR A 18 -3.59 0.07 -11.56
N LYS A 19 -2.41 0.10 -12.19
CA LYS A 19 -2.27 -0.02 -13.65
C LYS A 19 -2.75 -1.39 -14.15
N GLN A 20 -2.43 -2.46 -13.44
CA GLN A 20 -2.91 -3.81 -13.74
C GLN A 20 -4.44 -3.86 -13.77
N VAL A 21 -5.10 -3.43 -12.69
CA VAL A 21 -6.57 -3.53 -12.58
C VAL A 21 -7.25 -2.68 -13.65
N HIS A 22 -6.72 -1.50 -13.94
CA HIS A 22 -7.24 -0.62 -14.98
C HIS A 22 -7.10 -1.21 -16.39
N ALA A 23 -5.93 -1.78 -16.72
CA ALA A 23 -5.69 -2.38 -18.03
C ALA A 23 -6.57 -3.61 -18.29
N LEU A 24 -6.91 -4.37 -17.25
CA LEU A 24 -7.73 -5.57 -17.37
C LEU A 24 -9.25 -5.29 -17.37
N ASN A 25 -9.68 -4.09 -16.95
CA ASN A 25 -11.10 -3.74 -16.83
C ASN A 25 -11.37 -2.30 -17.32
N PRO A 26 -11.06 -1.96 -18.60
CA PRO A 26 -11.15 -0.59 -19.10
C PRO A 26 -12.60 -0.05 -19.21
N GLU A 27 -13.58 -0.93 -19.38
CA GLU A 27 -15.00 -0.54 -19.58
C GLU A 27 -15.83 -0.56 -18.28
N GLU A 28 -15.28 -1.13 -17.20
CA GLU A 28 -16.03 -1.36 -15.96
C GLU A 28 -15.92 -0.16 -15.02
N SER A 29 -16.83 0.79 -15.19
CA SER A 29 -16.81 2.08 -14.46
C SER A 29 -16.74 1.93 -12.92
N ARG A 30 -17.41 0.92 -12.35
CA ARG A 30 -17.38 0.64 -10.91
C ARG A 30 -15.99 0.17 -10.45
N ILE A 31 -15.37 -0.75 -11.19
CA ILE A 31 -14.02 -1.25 -10.90
C ILE A 31 -13.02 -0.11 -10.99
N ILE A 32 -13.14 0.76 -12.01
CA ILE A 32 -12.26 1.93 -12.18
C ILE A 32 -12.35 2.87 -10.98
N LYS A 33 -13.57 3.21 -10.52
CA LYS A 33 -13.77 4.09 -9.36
C LYS A 33 -13.16 3.47 -8.09
N LEU A 34 -13.43 2.20 -7.83
CA LEU A 34 -12.87 1.47 -6.68
C LEU A 34 -11.34 1.39 -6.76
N ASN A 35 -10.78 1.16 -7.94
CA ASN A 35 -9.34 1.09 -8.15
C ASN A 35 -8.66 2.45 -7.92
N LYS A 36 -9.27 3.56 -8.36
CA LYS A 36 -8.79 4.92 -8.05
C LYS A 36 -8.88 5.23 -6.54
N ALA A 37 -9.99 4.87 -5.90
CA ALA A 37 -10.12 5.02 -4.44
C ALA A 37 -9.04 4.21 -3.71
N GLY A 38 -8.79 2.96 -4.14
CA GLY A 38 -7.69 2.14 -3.65
C GLY A 38 -6.33 2.81 -3.82
N LEU A 39 -6.02 3.36 -5.00
CA LEU A 39 -4.76 4.09 -5.22
C LEU A 39 -4.59 5.23 -4.20
N VAL A 40 -5.61 6.06 -4.00
CA VAL A 40 -5.55 7.16 -3.03
C VAL A 40 -5.35 6.65 -1.61
N LEU A 41 -6.11 5.63 -1.17
CA LEU A 41 -5.97 5.03 0.16
C LEU A 41 -4.57 4.46 0.39
N GLY A 42 -4.01 3.77 -0.60
CA GLY A 42 -2.66 3.22 -0.53
C GLY A 42 -1.59 4.31 -0.43
N LEU A 43 -1.70 5.39 -1.21
CA LEU A 43 -0.78 6.53 -1.13
C LEU A 43 -0.86 7.27 0.21
N LEU A 44 -2.07 7.46 0.75
CA LEU A 44 -2.25 8.02 2.09
C LEU A 44 -1.65 7.13 3.18
N SER A 45 -1.75 5.80 3.04
CA SER A 45 -1.10 4.85 3.95
C SER A 45 0.44 4.96 3.88
N CYS A 46 1.03 5.04 2.68
CA CYS A 46 2.47 5.28 2.53
C CYS A 46 2.90 6.64 3.10
N PHE A 47 2.10 7.69 2.92
CA PHE A 47 2.35 8.98 3.56
C PHE A 47 2.35 8.85 5.10
N GLY A 48 1.36 8.14 5.66
CA GLY A 48 1.34 7.81 7.08
C GLY A 48 2.61 7.10 7.56
N LEU A 49 3.10 6.12 6.79
CA LEU A 49 4.32 5.37 7.14
C LEU A 49 5.54 6.30 7.20
N SER A 50 5.62 7.27 6.28
CA SER A 50 6.64 8.32 6.34
C SER A 50 6.52 9.15 7.61
N VAL A 51 5.31 9.53 8.01
CA VAL A 51 5.09 10.30 9.25
C VAL A 51 5.53 9.50 10.48
N VAL A 52 5.08 8.24 10.64
CA VAL A 52 5.44 7.37 11.78
C VAL A 52 6.96 7.20 11.89
N ALA A 53 7.64 7.04 10.76
CA ALA A 53 9.07 6.79 10.74
C ALA A 53 9.93 8.03 11.01
N ASN A 54 9.44 9.23 10.70
CA ASN A 54 10.19 10.48 10.89
C ASN A 54 9.82 11.19 12.20
N PHE A 55 8.59 11.04 12.69
CA PHE A 55 8.11 11.67 13.92
C PHE A 55 7.97 10.62 15.02
N GLN A 56 8.99 10.54 15.88
CA GLN A 56 9.03 9.58 16.98
C GLN A 56 7.95 9.88 18.03
N LYS A 57 7.35 8.82 18.58
CA LYS A 57 6.32 8.87 19.62
C LYS A 57 6.71 9.72 20.84
N THR A 58 7.98 9.69 21.23
CA THR A 58 8.50 10.37 22.43
C THR A 58 8.55 11.89 22.29
N ALA A 59 8.87 12.40 21.09
CA ALA A 59 8.99 13.83 20.82
C ALA A 59 7.68 14.43 20.30
N PHE A 60 6.97 13.72 19.42
CA PHE A 60 5.79 14.23 18.72
C PHE A 60 4.64 13.21 18.76
N PHE A 61 4.13 12.91 19.97
CA PHE A 61 3.10 11.90 20.18
C PHE A 61 1.88 12.04 19.26
N VAL A 62 1.29 13.24 19.20
CA VAL A 62 0.09 13.49 18.39
C VAL A 62 0.36 13.23 16.91
N VAL A 63 1.49 13.74 16.39
CA VAL A 63 1.89 13.56 14.99
C VAL A 63 2.13 12.08 14.69
N HIS A 64 2.81 11.37 15.59
CA HIS A 64 3.05 9.94 15.47
C HIS A 64 1.74 9.14 15.41
N VAL A 65 0.79 9.43 16.31
CA VAL A 65 -0.54 8.79 16.31
C VAL A 65 -1.31 9.10 15.04
N CYS A 66 -1.31 10.35 14.56
CA CYS A 66 -1.90 10.69 13.26
C CYS A 66 -1.27 9.89 12.11
N GLY A 67 0.06 9.76 12.11
CA GLY A 67 0.78 8.92 11.17
C GLY A 67 0.37 7.45 11.25
N ALA A 68 0.21 6.91 12.46
CA ALA A 68 -0.20 5.52 12.68
C ALA A 68 -1.63 5.27 12.18
N VAL A 69 -2.56 6.18 12.46
CA VAL A 69 -3.94 6.13 11.94
C VAL A 69 -3.97 6.20 10.42
N LEU A 70 -3.17 7.08 9.81
CA LEU A 70 -3.04 7.13 8.36
C LEU A 70 -2.46 5.82 7.80
N THR A 71 -1.39 5.31 8.39
CA THR A 71 -0.71 4.08 7.93
C THR A 71 -1.64 2.89 8.02
N PHE A 72 -2.09 2.56 9.23
CA PHE A 72 -2.84 1.34 9.50
C PHE A 72 -4.32 1.48 9.10
N GLY A 73 -4.93 2.64 9.32
CA GLY A 73 -6.33 2.89 8.95
C GLY A 73 -6.52 2.90 7.44
N MET A 74 -5.80 3.78 6.71
CA MET A 74 -5.95 3.84 5.25
C MET A 74 -5.39 2.59 4.58
N GLY A 75 -4.35 1.96 5.13
CA GLY A 75 -3.80 0.70 4.63
C GLY A 75 -4.79 -0.46 4.77
N SER A 76 -5.52 -0.54 5.87
CA SER A 76 -6.57 -1.56 6.07
C SER A 76 -7.72 -1.37 5.09
N LEU A 77 -8.16 -0.12 4.89
CA LEU A 77 -9.18 0.20 3.88
C LEU A 77 -8.70 -0.11 2.46
N TYR A 78 -7.43 0.16 2.14
CA TYR A 78 -6.81 -0.26 0.89
C TYR A 78 -6.91 -1.77 0.68
N MET A 79 -6.52 -2.58 1.67
CA MET A 79 -6.59 -4.04 1.59
C MET A 79 -8.03 -4.53 1.39
N PHE A 80 -8.99 -3.91 2.09
CA PHE A 80 -10.41 -4.23 1.93
C PHE A 80 -10.91 -3.93 0.51
N VAL A 81 -10.63 -2.74 -0.02
CA VAL A 81 -10.97 -2.36 -1.41
C VAL A 81 -10.32 -3.30 -2.42
N GLN A 82 -9.04 -3.64 -2.24
CA GLN A 82 -8.34 -4.58 -3.12
C GLN A 82 -8.89 -6.00 -3.04
N THR A 83 -9.44 -6.42 -1.90
CA THR A 83 -10.13 -7.70 -1.74
C THR A 83 -11.47 -7.70 -2.49
N ILE A 84 -12.23 -6.60 -2.41
CA ILE A 84 -13.46 -6.42 -3.21
C ILE A 84 -13.15 -6.45 -4.70
N LEU A 85 -12.12 -5.73 -5.15
CA LEU A 85 -11.66 -5.75 -6.54
C LEU A 85 -11.26 -7.17 -6.97
N SER A 86 -10.57 -7.92 -6.09
CA SER A 86 -10.18 -9.30 -6.35
C SER A 86 -11.40 -10.21 -6.59
N TYR A 87 -12.47 -10.01 -5.82
CA TYR A 87 -13.74 -10.69 -6.00
C TYR A 87 -14.44 -10.31 -7.33
N GLN A 88 -14.54 -9.00 -7.62
CA GLN A 88 -15.20 -8.51 -8.83
C GLN A 88 -14.50 -8.95 -10.12
N MET A 89 -13.17 -9.18 -10.06
CA MET A 89 -12.37 -9.65 -11.18
C MET A 89 -12.40 -11.19 -11.35
N GLN A 90 -13.18 -11.92 -10.54
CA GLN A 90 -13.42 -13.35 -10.74
C GLN A 90 -14.49 -13.61 -11.81
N PRO A 91 -14.47 -14.77 -12.48
CA PRO A 91 -13.40 -15.78 -12.51
C PRO A 91 -12.34 -15.50 -13.59
N LYS A 92 -12.52 -14.44 -14.39
CA LYS A 92 -11.74 -14.20 -15.62
C LYS A 92 -10.27 -13.91 -15.36
N ILE A 93 -9.93 -13.30 -14.21
CA ILE A 93 -8.57 -12.83 -13.92
C ILE A 93 -7.97 -13.48 -12.67
N HIS A 94 -8.72 -13.55 -11.56
CA HIS A 94 -8.24 -14.18 -10.34
C HIS A 94 -8.96 -15.50 -10.06
N GLY A 95 -8.21 -16.51 -9.59
CA GLY A 95 -8.78 -17.73 -9.05
C GLY A 95 -9.49 -17.50 -7.71
N LYS A 96 -10.43 -18.39 -7.38
CA LYS A 96 -11.19 -18.35 -6.12
C LYS A 96 -10.31 -18.34 -4.87
N GLN A 97 -9.19 -19.08 -4.91
CA GLN A 97 -8.24 -19.19 -3.80
C GLN A 97 -7.59 -17.85 -3.41
N VAL A 98 -7.21 -17.01 -4.39
CA VAL A 98 -6.54 -15.72 -4.12
C VAL A 98 -7.47 -14.77 -3.36
N PHE A 99 -8.76 -14.75 -3.71
CA PHE A 99 -9.76 -13.98 -2.98
C PHE A 99 -9.87 -14.44 -1.52
N TRP A 100 -10.00 -15.75 -1.28
CA TRP A 100 -10.11 -16.27 0.09
C TRP A 100 -8.86 -15.97 0.92
N ILE A 101 -7.66 -16.09 0.35
CA ILE A 101 -6.42 -15.71 1.03
C ILE A 101 -6.45 -14.22 1.40
N ARG A 102 -6.76 -13.34 0.44
CA ARG A 102 -6.85 -11.89 0.69
C ARG A 102 -7.89 -11.54 1.75
N LEU A 103 -9.05 -12.20 1.72
CA LEU A 103 -10.11 -12.02 2.71
C LEU A 103 -9.66 -12.44 4.11
N LEU A 104 -9.00 -13.59 4.25
CA LEU A 104 -8.47 -14.05 5.54
C LEU A 104 -7.44 -13.07 6.11
N VAL A 105 -6.55 -12.54 5.26
CA VAL A 105 -5.56 -11.54 5.68
C VAL A 105 -6.23 -10.23 6.11
N VAL A 106 -7.30 -9.79 5.43
CA VAL A 106 -8.10 -8.62 5.85
C VAL A 106 -8.80 -8.85 7.19
N ILE A 107 -9.40 -10.02 7.39
CA ILE A 107 -10.05 -10.37 8.68
C ILE A 107 -9.01 -10.37 9.80
N TRP A 108 -7.86 -11.01 9.57
CA TRP A 108 -6.75 -11.05 10.54
C TRP A 108 -6.24 -9.64 10.89
N CYS A 109 -6.09 -8.77 9.88
CA CYS A 109 -5.73 -7.38 10.06
C CYS A 109 -6.79 -6.63 10.89
N GLY A 110 -8.08 -6.83 10.59
CA GLY A 110 -9.20 -6.21 11.31
C GLY A 110 -9.27 -6.62 12.78
N VAL A 111 -9.05 -7.91 13.09
CA VAL A 111 -8.98 -8.41 14.48
C VAL A 111 -7.80 -7.78 15.22
N SER A 112 -6.65 -7.67 14.57
CA SER A 112 -5.46 -7.03 15.14
C SER A 112 -5.71 -5.53 15.40
N ALA A 113 -6.31 -4.82 14.45
CA ALA A 113 -6.68 -3.41 14.61
C ALA A 113 -7.68 -3.21 15.77
N PHE A 114 -8.70 -4.06 15.87
CA PHE A 114 -9.68 -4.00 16.95
C PHE A 114 -9.04 -4.25 18.33
N SER A 115 -8.16 -5.25 18.42
CA SER A 115 -7.38 -5.53 19.63
C SER A 115 -6.51 -4.34 20.05
N MET A 116 -5.80 -3.73 19.09
CA MET A 116 -4.98 -2.55 19.35
C MET A 116 -5.83 -1.37 19.84
N LEU A 117 -6.94 -1.06 19.17
CA LEU A 117 -7.81 0.07 19.51
C LEU A 117 -8.43 -0.10 20.92
N THR A 118 -8.93 -1.29 21.22
CA THR A 118 -9.55 -1.59 22.53
C THR A 118 -8.52 -1.54 23.66
N CYS A 119 -7.39 -2.22 23.52
CA CYS A 119 -6.34 -2.23 24.54
C CYS A 119 -5.69 -0.86 24.73
N SER A 120 -5.48 -0.10 23.65
CA SER A 120 -4.96 1.28 23.74
C SER A 120 -5.95 2.19 24.45
N SER A 121 -7.25 2.08 24.13
CA SER A 121 -8.29 2.89 24.78
C SER A 121 -8.36 2.59 26.27
N LEU A 122 -8.28 1.31 26.67
CA LEU A 122 -8.22 0.91 28.09
C LEU A 122 -6.94 1.40 28.77
N LEU A 123 -5.80 1.36 28.09
CA LEU A 123 -4.53 1.82 28.63
C LEU A 123 -4.53 3.34 28.86
N TYR A 124 -5.08 4.13 27.94
CA TYR A 124 -5.11 5.60 28.03
C TYR A 124 -6.24 6.14 28.91
N SER A 125 -7.38 5.44 29.00
CA SER A 125 -8.47 5.80 29.93
C SER A 125 -8.24 5.30 31.35
N GLY A 126 -7.39 4.28 31.52
CA GLY A 126 -7.02 3.74 32.81
C GLY A 126 -6.14 4.69 33.62
N ASN A 127 -6.33 4.70 34.93
CA ASN A 127 -5.62 5.59 35.85
C ASN A 127 -4.21 5.04 36.19
N PHE A 128 -3.43 4.72 35.16
CA PHE A 128 -2.17 3.99 35.28
C PHE A 128 -0.93 4.90 35.41
N GLY A 129 -1.07 6.23 35.26
CA GLY A 129 -0.01 7.22 35.43
C GLY A 129 0.09 8.21 34.27
N LYS A 130 0.60 9.43 34.53
CA LYS A 130 0.65 10.53 33.55
C LYS A 130 1.70 10.34 32.45
N ASP A 131 2.73 9.53 32.69
CA ASP A 131 3.88 9.39 31.78
C ASP A 131 3.82 8.15 30.87
N ILE A 132 2.72 7.39 30.90
CA ILE A 132 2.53 6.15 30.11
C ILE A 132 2.68 6.39 28.61
N VAL A 133 2.22 7.55 28.16
CA VAL A 133 2.24 7.94 26.75
C VAL A 133 3.67 8.03 26.21
N GLN A 134 4.62 8.47 27.04
CA GLN A 134 6.02 8.69 26.65
C GLN A 134 6.96 7.59 27.15
N LYS A 135 6.46 6.67 27.98
CA LYS A 135 7.24 5.57 28.53
C LYS A 135 7.67 4.60 27.43
N LEU A 136 8.98 4.56 27.20
CA LEU A 136 9.61 3.67 26.22
C LEU A 136 10.02 2.32 26.82
N HIS A 137 10.52 2.32 28.05
CA HIS A 137 10.97 1.12 28.76
C HIS A 137 9.87 0.65 29.70
N TRP A 138 9.37 -0.57 29.45
CA TRP A 138 8.31 -1.20 30.22
C TRP A 138 8.85 -2.42 30.95
N ASN A 139 8.62 -2.48 32.26
CA ASN A 139 8.94 -3.63 33.10
C ASN A 139 7.66 -4.44 33.39
N PRO A 140 7.76 -5.76 33.61
CA PRO A 140 6.60 -6.60 33.93
C PRO A 140 5.79 -6.14 35.16
N GLU A 141 6.43 -5.44 36.12
CA GLU A 141 5.75 -4.90 37.30
C GLU A 141 4.98 -3.60 37.03
N ASP A 142 5.15 -2.98 35.85
CA ASP A 142 4.47 -1.73 35.51
C ASP A 142 2.97 -1.94 35.33
N ARG A 143 2.19 -1.02 35.93
CA ARG A 143 0.73 -1.01 35.74
C ARG A 143 0.41 -0.75 34.27
N GLY A 144 -0.41 -1.62 33.67
CA GLY A 144 -0.75 -1.54 32.25
C GLY A 144 0.23 -2.25 31.31
N TYR A 145 1.29 -2.90 31.82
CA TYR A 145 2.27 -3.65 31.02
C TYR A 145 1.60 -4.64 30.06
N VAL A 146 0.64 -5.44 30.55
CA VAL A 146 -0.07 -6.44 29.73
C VAL A 146 -0.83 -5.79 28.58
N LEU A 147 -1.53 -4.68 28.85
CA LEU A 147 -2.25 -3.93 27.82
C LEU A 147 -1.26 -3.37 26.78
N HIS A 148 -0.14 -2.81 27.23
CA HIS A 148 0.92 -2.35 26.34
C HIS A 148 1.45 -3.48 25.46
N MET A 149 1.76 -4.65 26.03
CA MET A 149 2.22 -5.82 25.29
C MET A 149 1.23 -6.28 24.23
N ILE A 150 -0.07 -6.31 24.55
CA ILE A 150 -1.12 -6.65 23.57
C ILE A 150 -1.18 -5.61 22.45
N THR A 151 -1.11 -4.31 22.77
CA THR A 151 -1.09 -3.25 21.73
C THR A 151 0.12 -3.36 20.82
N THR A 152 1.31 -3.62 21.37
CA THR A 152 2.54 -3.80 20.61
C THR A 152 2.43 -5.05 19.73
N ALA A 153 1.99 -6.19 20.27
CA ALA A 153 1.80 -7.41 19.49
C ALA A 153 0.78 -7.21 18.34
N ALA A 154 -0.31 -6.49 18.61
CA ALA A 154 -1.32 -6.16 17.62
C ALA A 154 -0.78 -5.24 16.51
N GLU A 155 0.05 -4.26 16.84
CA GLU A 155 0.73 -3.38 15.89
C GLU A 155 1.64 -4.16 14.92
N TRP A 156 2.49 -5.05 15.46
CA TRP A 156 3.33 -5.93 14.65
C TRP A 156 2.48 -6.88 13.80
N SER A 157 1.42 -7.44 14.36
CA SER A 157 0.47 -8.31 13.65
C SER A 157 -0.16 -7.61 12.43
N MET A 158 -0.61 -6.36 12.59
CA MET A 158 -1.11 -5.56 11.46
C MET A 158 -0.03 -5.33 10.40
N SER A 159 1.20 -5.01 10.84
CA SER A 159 2.33 -4.82 9.93
C SER A 159 2.60 -6.07 9.09
N PHE A 160 2.63 -7.26 9.71
CA PHE A 160 2.76 -8.53 9.00
C PHE A 160 1.59 -8.81 8.06
N SER A 161 0.39 -8.38 8.40
CA SER A 161 -0.78 -8.48 7.52
C SER A 161 -0.58 -7.70 6.23
N PHE A 162 -0.01 -6.49 6.32
CA PHE A 162 0.23 -5.64 5.16
C PHE A 162 1.29 -6.24 4.23
N PHE A 163 2.41 -6.70 4.81
CA PHE A 163 3.43 -7.41 4.05
C PHE A 163 2.85 -8.68 3.40
N GLY A 164 2.13 -9.49 4.18
CA GLY A 164 1.48 -10.70 3.69
C GLY A 164 0.50 -10.42 2.56
N PHE A 165 -0.27 -9.33 2.65
CA PHE A 165 -1.19 -8.91 1.59
C PHE A 165 -0.45 -8.53 0.31
N PHE A 166 0.66 -7.78 0.40
CA PHE A 166 1.50 -7.46 -0.76
C PHE A 166 2.14 -8.69 -1.39
N LEU A 167 2.53 -9.69 -0.59
CA LEU A 167 3.05 -10.97 -1.13
C LEU A 167 2.01 -11.68 -2.00
N THR A 168 0.71 -11.49 -1.74
CA THR A 168 -0.34 -12.05 -2.62
C THR A 168 -0.31 -11.47 -4.04
N TYR A 169 0.37 -10.34 -4.28
CA TYR A 169 0.53 -9.77 -5.60
C TYR A 169 1.67 -10.36 -6.42
N ILE A 170 2.59 -11.11 -5.81
CA ILE A 170 3.75 -11.67 -6.53
C ILE A 170 3.29 -12.50 -7.74
N ARG A 171 2.31 -13.38 -7.53
CA ARG A 171 1.75 -14.22 -8.60
C ARG A 171 1.01 -13.41 -9.67
N ASP A 172 0.34 -12.33 -9.25
CA ASP A 172 -0.39 -11.44 -10.16
C ASP A 172 0.58 -10.66 -11.06
N PHE A 173 1.70 -10.19 -10.51
CA PHE A 173 2.68 -9.37 -11.23
C PHE A 173 3.60 -10.19 -12.13
N GLN A 174 3.84 -11.47 -11.84
CA GLN A 174 4.60 -12.38 -12.71
C GLN A 174 4.03 -12.52 -14.13
N LYS A 175 2.76 -12.14 -14.34
CA LYS A 175 2.07 -12.24 -15.64
C LYS A 175 2.00 -10.90 -16.39
N ILE A 176 2.64 -9.86 -15.88
CA ILE A 176 2.54 -8.49 -16.41
C ILE A 176 3.91 -7.99 -16.84
N SER A 177 3.99 -7.42 -18.03
CA SER A 177 5.14 -6.66 -18.50
C SER A 177 4.75 -5.18 -18.58
N LEU A 178 5.46 -4.33 -17.84
CA LEU A 178 5.34 -2.88 -17.96
C LEU A 178 6.48 -2.39 -18.85
N ARG A 179 6.13 -1.72 -19.95
CA ARG A 179 7.09 -0.97 -20.78
C ARG A 179 6.85 0.52 -20.56
N VAL A 180 7.93 1.24 -20.23
CA VAL A 180 7.95 2.70 -20.23
C VAL A 180 8.52 3.12 -21.57
N GLU A 181 7.68 3.75 -22.40
CA GLU A 181 8.09 4.26 -23.70
C GLU A 181 8.10 5.79 -23.65
N ALA A 182 9.27 6.39 -23.89
CA ALA A 182 9.42 7.83 -24.00
C ALA A 182 9.34 8.19 -25.48
N ASN A 183 8.18 8.67 -25.92
CA ASN A 183 7.99 9.17 -27.28
C ASN A 183 8.41 10.65 -27.32
N LEU A 184 9.51 10.95 -28.00
CA LEU A 184 9.90 12.33 -28.29
C LEU A 184 9.03 12.86 -29.44
N HIS A 185 8.21 13.88 -29.17
CA HIS A 185 7.37 14.55 -30.17
C HIS A 185 8.06 15.74 -30.86
N GLY A 186 9.39 15.76 -30.87
CA GLY A 186 10.21 16.81 -31.48
C GLY A 186 11.70 16.65 -31.13
N LEU A 187 12.58 17.32 -31.89
CA LEU A 187 14.01 17.39 -31.56
C LEU A 187 14.31 18.39 -30.42
N THR A 188 13.39 19.33 -30.18
CA THR A 188 13.49 20.35 -29.14
C THR A 188 12.19 20.34 -28.31
N LEU A 189 12.25 20.79 -27.04
CA LEU A 189 11.07 20.92 -26.17
C LEU A 189 10.04 21.96 -26.68
N TYR A 190 10.36 22.69 -27.75
CA TYR A 190 9.57 23.79 -28.30
C TYR A 190 9.03 23.51 -29.70
N ASP A 191 9.61 22.56 -30.45
CA ASP A 191 9.13 22.19 -31.78
C ASP A 191 8.11 21.06 -31.71
N THR A 192 6.83 21.40 -31.87
CA THR A 192 5.73 20.44 -32.04
C THR A 192 5.37 20.29 -33.53
N ALA A 193 6.37 20.16 -34.40
CA ALA A 193 6.11 19.86 -35.82
C ALA A 193 6.10 18.34 -36.02
N PRO A 194 5.10 17.75 -36.72
CA PRO A 194 5.11 16.34 -37.04
C PRO A 194 6.21 16.06 -38.07
N CYS A 195 7.38 15.63 -37.58
CA CYS A 195 8.44 15.15 -38.45
C CYS A 195 8.09 13.71 -38.87
N PRO A 196 8.28 13.33 -40.15
CA PRO A 196 8.02 11.96 -40.60
C PRO A 196 8.88 11.00 -39.78
N VAL A 197 8.26 9.96 -39.22
CA VAL A 197 8.95 8.88 -38.52
C VAL A 197 9.91 8.22 -39.50
N ASN A 198 11.20 8.58 -39.45
CA ASN A 198 12.24 7.79 -40.10
C ASN A 198 12.38 6.50 -39.30
N ASN A 199 11.63 5.50 -39.74
CA ASN A 199 11.72 4.14 -39.24
C ASN A 199 13.11 3.61 -39.58
N GLU A 200 13.97 3.36 -38.59
CA GLU A 200 15.30 2.76 -38.76
C GLU A 200 15.24 1.34 -39.37
N ARG A 201 14.03 0.82 -39.61
CA ARG A 201 13.76 -0.42 -40.34
C ARG A 201 13.66 -0.25 -41.86
N THR A 202 13.95 0.93 -42.39
CA THR A 202 13.93 1.17 -43.84
C THR A 202 15.24 0.66 -44.44
N ARG A 203 15.21 -0.45 -45.18
CA ARG A 203 16.36 -0.97 -45.93
C ARG A 203 16.82 0.09 -46.93
N LEU A 204 18.02 0.65 -46.70
CA LEU A 204 18.64 1.69 -47.53
C LEU A 204 19.32 1.19 -48.81
N LEU A 205 18.90 0.06 -49.39
CA LEU A 205 19.47 -0.38 -50.68
C LEU A 205 18.36 -0.98 -51.56
N SER A 206 18.05 -0.28 -52.66
CA SER A 206 17.45 -0.92 -53.83
C SER A 206 18.50 -1.87 -54.41
N ARG A 207 18.13 -3.14 -54.47
CA ARG A 207 18.79 -4.10 -55.34
C ARG A 207 18.28 -3.78 -56.75
N ASP A 208 19.11 -3.18 -57.58
CA ASP A 208 18.89 -3.18 -59.03
C ASP A 208 20.20 -3.59 -59.72
N LEU A 209 20.08 -4.74 -60.41
CA LEU A 209 20.85 -5.32 -61.52
C LEU A 209 22.39 -5.33 -61.47
#